data_AF-A0A8T5RMW9-F1
#
_entry.id   AF-A0A8T5RMW9-F1
#
_cell.length_a   1.000
_cell.length_b   1.000
_cell.length_c   1.000
_cell.angle_alpha   90.00
_cell.angle_beta   90.00
_cell.angle_gamma   90.00
#
_symmetry.space_group_name_H-M   'P 1'
#
loop_
_entity.id
_entity.type
_entity.pdbx_description
1 polymer ?
#
loop_
_entity_poly.entity_id
_entity_poly.type
_entity_poly.pdbx_seq_one_letter_code
_entity_poly.pdbx_strand_id
1 'polypeptide(L)'
;MPIGSIILKWNERSGTDILAKYPENIDSKVTRKTLIQIYNMHQYLIEEGVVWLNLDSLNIISYFSGVESQYYFILVLNLLENPEDFEQKAREYGQKLKPYIENEDIDEMFLKLYKEIK
;
A
#
# COMPACT_ATOMS: atom_id res chain seq x y z
N MET A 1 -4.76 12.97 -8.70
CA MET A 1 -3.96 12.90 -7.46
C MET A 1 -4.52 11.79 -6.60
N PRO A 2 -3.67 11.02 -5.89
CA PRO A 2 -4.12 9.96 -5.01
C PRO A 2 -5.11 10.45 -3.97
N ILE A 3 -6.07 9.60 -3.63
CA ILE A 3 -7.12 9.90 -2.65
C ILE A 3 -6.79 9.32 -1.27
N GLY A 4 -5.84 8.40 -1.18
CA GLY A 4 -5.32 7.90 0.09
C GLY A 4 -4.20 6.89 -0.07
N SER A 5 -3.64 6.43 1.05
CA SER A 5 -2.61 5.40 1.12
C SER A 5 -2.75 4.59 2.40
N ILE A 6 -2.29 3.34 2.38
CA ILE A 6 -2.35 2.40 3.48
C ILE A 6 -1.03 1.62 3.54
N ILE A 7 -0.49 1.43 4.73
CA ILE A 7 0.55 0.46 5.03
C ILE A 7 -0.09 -0.76 5.67
N LEU A 8 0.08 -1.91 5.03
CA LEU A 8 -0.41 -3.19 5.52
C LEU A 8 0.77 -4.06 5.90
N LYS A 9 0.65 -4.82 6.98
CA LYS A 9 1.57 -5.93 7.29
C LYS A 9 0.77 -7.22 7.37
N TRP A 10 1.27 -8.25 6.70
CA TRP A 10 0.71 -9.58 6.86
C TRP A 10 1.20 -10.20 8.16
N ASN A 11 0.29 -10.85 8.86
CA ASN A 11 0.54 -11.54 10.12
C ASN A 11 -0.22 -12.87 10.11
N GLU A 12 0.46 -13.98 10.34
CA GLU A 12 -0.16 -15.32 10.28
C GLU A 12 -1.34 -15.49 11.25
N ARG A 13 -1.38 -14.73 12.34
CA ARG A 13 -2.42 -14.84 13.37
C ARG A 13 -3.64 -13.95 13.12
N SER A 14 -3.43 -12.70 12.69
CA SER A 14 -4.51 -11.71 12.46
C SER A 14 -4.89 -11.56 10.98
N GLY A 15 -4.09 -12.12 10.07
CA GLY A 15 -4.18 -11.93 8.63
C GLY A 15 -3.56 -10.61 8.23
N THR A 16 -4.32 -9.52 8.35
CA THR A 16 -3.93 -8.19 7.85
C THR A 16 -3.96 -7.15 8.95
N ASP A 17 -2.79 -6.59 9.30
CA ASP A 17 -2.66 -5.49 10.25
C ASP A 17 -2.39 -4.19 9.48
N ILE A 18 -3.25 -3.18 9.66
CA ILE A 18 -3.01 -1.84 9.10
C ILE A 18 -2.07 -1.10 10.06
N LEU A 19 -0.86 -0.80 9.59
CA LEU A 19 0.12 -0.07 10.39
C LEU A 19 -0.13 1.44 10.33
N ALA A 20 -0.36 1.98 9.14
CA ALA A 20 -0.69 3.38 8.92
C ALA A 20 -1.71 3.55 7.80
N LYS A 21 -2.49 4.61 7.86
CA LYS A 21 -3.45 4.98 6.80
C LYS A 21 -3.62 6.49 6.73
N TYR A 22 -3.84 6.99 5.51
CA TYR A 22 -4.21 8.38 5.30
C TYR A 22 -5.15 8.51 4.09
N PRO A 23 -6.20 9.34 4.16
CA PRO A 23 -6.75 9.92 5.38
C PRO A 23 -7.29 8.84 6.33
N GLU A 24 -7.55 9.16 7.60
CA GLU A 24 -8.03 8.19 8.58
C GLU A 24 -9.32 7.47 8.14
N ASN A 25 -10.18 8.15 7.38
CA ASN A 25 -11.44 7.63 6.85
C ASN A 25 -11.30 6.88 5.51
N ILE A 26 -10.10 6.51 5.07
CA ILE A 26 -9.89 5.75 3.83
C ILE A 26 -10.55 4.37 3.84
N ASP A 27 -10.82 3.82 5.02
CA ASP A 27 -11.56 2.58 5.26
C ASP A 27 -13.01 2.61 4.73
N SER A 28 -13.61 3.79 4.60
CA SER A 28 -14.90 3.97 3.91
C SER A 28 -14.84 3.61 2.41
N LYS A 29 -13.63 3.59 1.83
CA LYS A 29 -13.36 3.31 0.41
C LYS A 29 -12.62 1.99 0.20
N VAL A 30 -11.69 1.66 1.10
CA VAL A 30 -10.89 0.43 1.05
C VAL A 30 -11.38 -0.53 2.11
N THR A 31 -12.08 -1.58 1.67
CA THR A 31 -12.64 -2.60 2.57
C THR A 31 -11.63 -3.71 2.85
N ARG A 32 -11.91 -4.54 3.86
CA ARG A 32 -11.11 -5.76 4.10
C ARG A 32 -11.05 -6.68 2.87
N LYS A 33 -12.14 -6.76 2.09
CA LYS A 33 -12.17 -7.53 0.83
C LYS A 33 -11.14 -7.00 -0.16
N THR A 34 -11.01 -5.67 -0.29
CA THR A 34 -10.00 -5.01 -1.13
C THR A 34 -8.59 -5.38 -0.70
N LEU A 35 -8.30 -5.35 0.61
CA LEU A 35 -6.97 -5.71 1.14
C LEU A 35 -6.62 -7.18 0.86
N ILE A 36 -7.58 -8.09 1.01
CA ILE A 36 -7.38 -9.52 0.69
C ILE A 36 -7.13 -9.71 -0.82
N GLN A 37 -7.83 -8.96 -1.68
CA GLN A 37 -7.58 -9.02 -3.12
C GLN A 37 -6.16 -8.56 -3.48
N ILE A 38 -5.68 -7.47 -2.87
CA ILE A 38 -4.29 -6.99 -3.04
C ILE A 38 -3.30 -8.07 -2.58
N TYR A 39 -3.51 -8.65 -1.41
CA TYR A 39 -2.68 -9.75 -0.91
C TYR A 39 -2.62 -10.92 -1.91
N ASN A 40 -3.78 -11.36 -2.42
CA ASN A 40 -3.86 -12.46 -3.39
C ASN A 40 -3.15 -12.16 -4.71
N MET A 41 -3.04 -10.89 -5.12
CA MET A 41 -2.29 -10.53 -6.33
C MET A 41 -0.78 -10.67 -6.14
N HIS A 42 -0.30 -10.43 -4.93
CA HIS A 42 1.11 -10.59 -4.56
C HIS A 42 1.46 -12.00 -4.08
N GLN A 43 0.48 -12.87 -3.81
CA GLN A 43 0.69 -14.17 -3.14
C GLN A 43 1.70 -15.09 -3.85
N TYR A 44 1.89 -14.91 -5.16
CA TYR A 44 2.82 -15.71 -5.97
C TYR A 44 4.20 -15.06 -6.12
N LEU A 45 4.38 -13.85 -5.59
CA LEU A 45 5.66 -13.15 -5.60
C LEU A 45 6.48 -13.60 -4.38
N ILE A 46 7.70 -14.06 -4.64
CA ILE A 46 8.68 -14.37 -3.61
C ILE A 46 9.43 -13.08 -3.24
N GLU A 47 9.79 -12.31 -4.26
CA GLU A 47 10.54 -11.07 -4.15
C GLU A 47 9.61 -9.85 -4.08
N GLU A 48 10.19 -8.69 -3.85
CA GLU A 48 9.45 -7.43 -3.92
C GLU A 48 8.85 -7.20 -5.32
N GLY A 49 7.70 -6.52 -5.37
CA GLY A 49 7.02 -6.29 -6.62
C GLY A 49 5.91 -5.27 -6.52
N VAL A 50 5.49 -4.75 -7.67
CA VAL A 50 4.37 -3.81 -7.75
C VAL A 50 3.28 -4.45 -8.59
N VAL A 51 2.05 -4.37 -8.12
CA VAL A 51 0.85 -4.75 -8.86
C VAL A 51 -0.15 -3.61 -8.81
N TRP A 52 -1.05 -3.56 -9.78
CA TRP A 52 -2.16 -2.62 -9.76
C TRP A 52 -3.46 -3.35 -10.09
N LEU A 53 -4.57 -2.76 -9.65
CA LEU A 53 -5.90 -3.27 -9.89
C LEU A 53 -6.92 -2.14 -9.95
N ASN A 54 -7.94 -2.36 -10.77
CA ASN A 54 -9.11 -1.50 -10.86
C ASN A 54 -10.25 -2.21 -10.13
N LEU A 55 -10.78 -1.57 -9.09
CA LEU A 55 -11.89 -2.09 -8.29
C LEU A 55 -13.00 -1.05 -8.20
N ASP A 56 -14.17 -1.39 -8.74
CA ASP A 56 -15.36 -0.53 -8.78
C ASP A 56 -15.04 0.86 -9.33
N SER A 57 -14.92 1.85 -8.44
CA SER A 57 -14.64 3.25 -8.75
C SER A 57 -13.27 3.72 -8.25
N LEU A 58 -12.33 2.80 -8.05
CA LEU A 58 -11.00 3.06 -7.53
C LEU A 58 -9.95 2.35 -8.38
N ASN A 59 -8.87 3.08 -8.61
CA ASN A 59 -7.64 2.52 -9.14
C ASN A 59 -6.69 2.34 -7.97
N ILE A 60 -5.98 1.22 -7.89
CA ILE A 60 -5.09 0.92 -6.77
C ILE A 60 -3.75 0.47 -7.34
N ILE A 61 -2.67 0.97 -6.78
CA ILE A 61 -1.32 0.42 -6.98
C ILE A 61 -0.75 0.01 -5.63
N SER A 62 -0.11 -1.15 -5.60
CA SER A 62 0.44 -1.73 -4.38
C SER A 62 1.84 -2.27 -4.63
N TYR A 63 2.78 -1.81 -3.82
CA TYR A 63 4.08 -2.43 -3.66
C TYR A 63 4.03 -3.48 -2.54
N PHE A 64 4.65 -4.62 -2.76
CA PHE A 64 4.92 -5.68 -1.78
C PHE A 64 6.42 -5.76 -1.54
N SER A 65 6.81 -5.88 -0.27
CA SER A 65 8.22 -5.88 0.17
C SER A 65 8.94 -7.22 0.00
N GLY A 66 8.26 -8.26 -0.48
CA GLY A 66 8.79 -9.63 -0.45
C GLY A 66 8.54 -10.34 0.89
N VAL A 67 8.78 -11.66 0.88
CA VAL A 67 8.44 -12.58 1.97
C VAL A 67 9.24 -12.37 3.27
N GLU A 68 10.36 -11.65 3.22
CA GLU A 68 11.17 -11.35 4.41
C GLU A 68 10.53 -10.30 5.31
N SER A 69 9.97 -9.23 4.72
CA SER A 69 9.40 -8.11 5.48
C SER A 69 7.87 -8.11 5.50
N GLN A 70 7.23 -8.75 4.52
CA GLN A 70 5.77 -8.98 4.45
C GLN A 70 4.87 -7.75 4.66
N TYR A 71 5.30 -6.58 4.20
CA TYR A 71 4.48 -5.38 4.21
C TYR A 71 4.12 -4.93 2.80
N TYR A 72 3.06 -4.14 2.73
CA TYR A 72 2.52 -3.57 1.51
C TYR A 72 2.40 -2.07 1.67
N PHE A 73 2.90 -1.34 0.68
CA PHE A 73 2.57 0.06 0.47
C PHE A 73 1.46 0.12 -0.57
N ILE A 74 0.29 0.64 -0.19
CA ILE A 74 -0.89 0.71 -1.03
C ILE A 74 -1.21 2.18 -1.29
N LEU A 75 -1.38 2.55 -2.54
CA LEU A 75 -1.83 3.87 -2.96
C LEU A 75 -3.19 3.74 -3.63
N VAL A 76 -4.14 4.52 -3.14
CA VAL A 76 -5.53 4.55 -3.62
C VAL A 76 -5.68 5.76 -4.51
N LEU A 77 -6.05 5.51 -5.76
CA LEU A 77 -6.18 6.48 -6.83
C LEU A 77 -7.65 6.63 -7.22
N ASN A 78 -7.96 7.76 -7.87
CA ASN A 78 -9.27 7.92 -8.48
C ASN A 78 -9.33 7.24 -9.87
N LEU A 79 -10.53 7.05 -10.42
CA LEU A 79 -10.76 6.38 -11.71
C LEU A 79 -10.05 7.01 -12.91
N LEU A 80 -9.74 8.31 -12.85
CA LEU A 80 -9.13 9.04 -13.96
C LEU A 80 -7.60 8.92 -13.97
N GLU A 81 -7.00 8.37 -12.91
CA GLU A 81 -5.55 8.20 -12.80
C GLU A 81 -5.13 6.84 -13.31
N ASN A 82 -4.04 6.79 -14.09
CA ASN A 82 -3.42 5.54 -14.48
C ASN A 82 -2.50 5.04 -13.33
N PRO A 83 -2.73 3.83 -12.77
CA PRO A 83 -1.84 3.25 -11.77
C PRO A 83 -0.37 3.19 -12.19
N GLU A 84 -0.11 2.88 -13.46
CA GLU A 84 1.25 2.67 -13.98
C GLU A 84 2.13 3.92 -13.83
N ASP A 85 1.53 5.12 -13.87
CA ASP A 85 2.23 6.40 -13.66
C ASP A 85 2.84 6.51 -12.25
N PHE A 86 2.38 5.69 -11.30
CA PHE A 86 2.82 5.67 -9.91
C PHE A 86 3.73 4.48 -9.58
N GLU A 87 4.04 3.58 -10.52
CA GLU A 87 4.77 2.34 -10.22
C GLU A 87 6.14 2.61 -9.62
N GLN A 88 6.93 3.47 -10.26
CA GLN A 88 8.25 3.88 -9.79
C GLN A 88 8.16 4.47 -8.38
N LYS A 89 7.22 5.39 -8.13
CA LYS A 89 7.03 6.01 -6.82
C LYS A 89 6.61 5.01 -5.75
N ALA A 90 5.71 4.08 -6.07
CA ALA A 90 5.25 3.05 -5.14
C ALA A 90 6.41 2.14 -4.70
N ARG A 91 7.27 1.74 -5.65
CA ARG A 91 8.49 0.96 -5.36
C ARG A 91 9.45 1.73 -4.47
N GLU A 92 9.81 2.95 -4.86
CA GLU A 92 10.74 3.79 -4.11
C GLU A 92 10.25 4.06 -2.69
N TYR A 93 8.95 4.29 -2.52
CA TYR A 93 8.38 4.66 -1.22
C TYR A 93 8.20 3.46 -0.31
N GLY A 94 7.77 2.33 -0.88
CA GLY A 94 7.79 1.05 -0.18
C GLY A 94 9.16 0.79 0.44
N GLN A 95 10.21 0.83 -0.38
CA GLN A 95 11.59 0.62 0.07
C GLN A 95 12.04 1.64 1.13
N LYS A 96 11.72 2.94 0.96
CA LYS A 96 12.06 4.00 1.93
C LYS A 96 11.37 3.82 3.28
N LEU A 97 10.19 3.19 3.33
CA LEU A 97 9.43 2.97 4.56
C LEU A 97 9.92 1.77 5.37
N LYS A 98 10.65 0.83 4.76
CA LYS A 98 11.17 -0.37 5.44
C LYS A 98 11.81 -0.10 6.83
N PRO A 99 12.81 0.79 6.97
CA PRO A 99 13.45 1.01 8.27
C PRO A 99 12.51 1.60 9.32
N TYR A 100 11.48 2.34 8.91
CA TYR A 100 10.49 2.91 9.83
C TYR A 100 9.49 1.86 10.29
N ILE A 101 9.11 0.94 9.39
CA ILE A 101 8.22 -0.19 9.70
C ILE A 101 8.90 -1.15 10.69
N GLU A 102 10.20 -1.36 10.55
CA GLU A 102 10.97 -2.23 11.46
C GLU A 102 11.15 -1.62 12.86
N ASN A 103 11.17 -0.29 12.97
CA ASN A 103 11.32 0.44 14.24
C ASN A 103 9.99 0.91 14.84
N GLU A 104 8.84 0.55 14.24
CA GLU A 104 7.49 0.96 14.66
C GLU A 104 7.26 2.49 14.71
N ASP A 105 8.04 3.27 13.96
CA ASP A 105 7.97 4.75 13.90
C ASP A 105 7.62 5.23 12.49
N ILE A 106 6.41 4.90 12.03
CA ILE A 106 6.04 5.06 10.61
C ILE A 106 5.25 6.31 10.28
N ASP A 107 4.49 6.87 11.23
CA ASP A 107 3.42 7.83 10.91
C ASP A 107 3.92 9.12 10.28
N GLU A 108 4.98 9.70 10.83
CA GLU A 108 5.55 10.96 10.33
C GLU A 108 6.15 10.77 8.92
N MET A 109 6.96 9.73 8.73
CA MET A 109 7.59 9.46 7.45
C MET A 109 6.56 9.07 6.38
N PHE A 110 5.58 8.24 6.73
CA PHE A 110 4.48 7.86 5.85
C PHE A 110 3.71 9.08 5.36
N LEU A 111 3.31 9.97 6.27
CA LEU A 111 2.57 11.18 5.90
C LEU A 111 3.40 12.14 5.07
N LYS A 112 4.70 12.28 5.37
CA LYS A 112 5.63 13.09 4.58
C LYS A 112 5.71 12.59 3.15
N LEU A 113 5.98 11.29 2.98
CA LEU A 113 6.06 10.66 1.65
C LEU A 113 4.73 10.83 0.91
N TYR A 114 3.59 10.52 1.52
CA TYR A 114 2.29 10.69 0.85
C TYR A 114 2.08 12.11 0.29
N LYS A 115 2.49 13.14 1.02
CA LYS A 115 2.40 14.54 0.57
C LYS A 115 3.30 14.87 -0.61
N GLU A 116 4.39 14.13 -0.83
CA GLU A 116 5.27 14.30 -2.00
C GLU A 116 4.71 13.63 -3.27
N ILE A 117 3.84 12.62 -3.13
CA ILE A 117 3.15 12.01 -4.30
C ILE A 117 2.06 12.93 -4.83
N LYS A 118 1.38 13.66 -3.94
CA LYS A 118 0.32 14.60 -4.26
C LYS A 118 0.88 15.82 -4.98
#